data_AF-A0A497J288-F1
#
_entry.id   AF-A0A497J288-F1
#
_cell.length_a   1.000
_cell.length_b   1.000
_cell.length_c   1.000
_cell.angle_alpha   90.00
_cell.angle_beta   90.00
_cell.angle_gamma   90.00
#
_symmetry.space_group_name_H-M   'P 1'
#
loop_
_entity.id
_entity.type
_entity.pdbx_description
1 polymer ?
#
loop_
_entity_poly.entity_id
_entity_poly.type
_entity_poly.pdbx_seq_one_letter_code
_entity_poly.pdbx_strand_id
1 'polypeptide(L)'
;MMGPSLQLSVDIVGIILRILNFLQNLILEFLEETILGSNPELATQFSGAISTLILMTALYLLLSFVNALRKVIGYLILLGWGLLGLAMLLATLAA
;
A
#
# COMPACT_ATOMS: atom_id res chain seq x y z
N MET A 1 0.52 16.40 38.31
CA MET A 1 -0.25 16.74 37.09
C MET A 1 0.61 16.40 35.89
N MET A 2 0.51 15.17 35.38
CA MET A 2 1.17 14.77 34.12
C MET A 2 0.22 15.18 32.99
N GLY A 3 0.61 16.20 32.22
CA GLY A 3 -0.09 16.52 30.98
C GLY A 3 -0.06 15.31 30.05
N PRO A 4 -1.13 15.06 29.29
CA PRO A 4 -1.09 14.05 28.24
C PRO A 4 -0.06 14.52 27.21
N SER A 5 1.15 13.95 27.27
CA SER A 5 2.07 14.02 26.15
C SER A 5 1.36 13.31 25.00
N LEU A 6 0.81 14.10 24.09
CA LEU A 6 0.37 13.66 22.78
C LEU A 6 1.59 13.07 22.08
N GLN A 7 1.89 11.80 22.39
CA GLN A 7 2.75 10.94 21.61
C GLN A 7 1.97 10.60 20.34
N LEU A 8 1.79 11.61 19.49
CA LEU A 8 1.48 11.46 18.08
C LEU A 8 2.75 10.99 17.35
N SER A 9 3.52 10.08 17.94
CA SER A 9 4.49 9.29 17.20
C SER A 9 3.65 8.37 16.34
N VAL A 10 3.36 8.83 15.12
CA VAL A 10 2.72 8.00 14.11
C VAL A 10 3.57 6.75 13.97
N ASP A 11 3.05 5.63 14.49
CA ASP A 11 3.72 4.35 14.41
C ASP A 11 3.54 3.80 12.98
N ILE A 12 4.46 4.21 12.11
CA ILE A 12 4.48 3.80 10.71
C ILE A 12 4.53 2.27 10.60
N VAL A 13 5.28 1.61 11.51
CA VAL A 13 5.38 0.15 11.53
C VAL A 13 4.02 -0.46 11.90
N GLY A 14 3.36 0.06 12.93
CA GLY A 14 2.03 -0.38 13.34
C GLY A 14 0.97 -0.21 12.24
N ILE A 15 1.03 0.88 11.48
CA ILE A 15 0.12 1.13 10.34
C ILE A 15 0.38 0.12 9.21
N ILE A 16 1.65 -0.10 8.85
CA ILE A 16 2.03 -1.08 7.82
C ILE A 16 1.55 -2.49 8.21
N LEU A 17 1.81 -2.90 9.46
CA LEU A 17 1.38 -4.20 9.97
C LEU A 17 -0.14 -4.34 9.95
N ARG A 18 -0.89 -3.29 10.31
CA ARG A 18 -2.36 -3.30 10.24
C ARG A 18 -2.85 -3.51 8.80
N ILE A 19 -2.25 -2.83 7.82
CA ILE A 19 -2.63 -2.99 6.41
C ILE A 19 -2.26 -4.39 5.91
N LEU A 20 -1.07 -4.88 6.25
CA LEU A 20 -0.66 -6.23 5.86
C LEU A 20 -1.58 -7.30 6.45
N ASN A 21 -1.97 -7.18 7.72
CA ASN A 21 -2.91 -8.11 8.34
C ASN A 21 -4.29 -8.03 7.68
N PHE A 22 -4.76 -6.82 7.37
CA PHE A 22 -6.02 -6.64 6.63
C PHE A 22 -5.97 -7.34 5.26
N LEU A 23 -4.90 -7.15 4.49
CA LEU A 23 -4.72 -7.79 3.18
C LEU A 23 -4.61 -9.32 3.30
N GLN A 24 -3.87 -9.82 4.29
CA GLN A 24 -3.74 -11.26 4.52
C GLN A 24 -5.11 -11.90 4.84
N ASN A 25 -5.90 -11.26 5.71
CA ASN A 25 -7.24 -11.74 6.05
C ASN A 25 -8.17 -11.72 4.84
N LEU A 26 -8.13 -10.67 4.03
CA LEU A 26 -8.93 -10.54 2.82
C LEU A 26 -8.59 -11.66 1.82
N ILE A 27 -7.31 -11.95 1.62
CA ILE A 27 -6.89 -13.05 0.74
C ILE A 27 -7.34 -14.40 1.32
N LEU A 28 -7.20 -14.60 2.63
CA LEU A 28 -7.64 -15.83 3.31
C LEU A 28 -9.15 -16.05 3.12
N GLU A 29 -9.96 -15.01 3.31
CA GLU A 29 -11.42 -15.05 3.16
C GLU A 29 -11.84 -15.45 1.74
N PHE A 30 -11.19 -14.90 0.71
CA PHE A 30 -11.41 -15.35 -0.68
C PHE A 30 -11.00 -16.80 -0.92
N LEU A 31 -9.91 -17.24 -0.28
CA LEU A 31 -9.37 -18.58 -0.45
C LEU A 31 -10.26 -19.63 0.25
N GLU A 32 -10.82 -19.27 1.41
CA GLU A 32 -11.85 -20.02 2.13
C GLU A 32 -13.14 -20.13 1.33
N GLU A 33 -13.60 -19.04 0.72
CA GLU A 33 -14.84 -19.04 -0.08
C GLU A 33 -14.72 -19.88 -1.38
N THR A 34 -13.50 -20.07 -1.90
CA THR A 34 -13.26 -20.76 -3.18
C THR A 34 -12.74 -22.20 -3.02
N ILE A 35 -11.45 -22.34 -2.73
CA ILE A 35 -10.70 -23.62 -2.84
C ILE A 35 -10.63 -24.36 -1.50
N LEU A 36 -10.46 -23.62 -0.40
CA LEU A 36 -10.27 -24.21 0.92
C LEU A 36 -11.59 -24.65 1.55
N GLY A 37 -12.69 -23.94 1.28
CA GLY A 37 -14.03 -24.33 1.71
C GLY A 37 -14.54 -25.61 1.05
N SER A 38 -14.03 -25.97 -0.13
CA SER A 38 -14.45 -27.15 -0.87
C SER A 38 -13.64 -28.43 -0.55
N ASN A 39 -12.42 -28.32 0.00
CA ASN A 39 -11.61 -29.47 0.43
C ASN A 39 -10.71 -29.14 1.66
N PRO A 40 -11.18 -29.41 2.89
CA PRO A 40 -10.44 -29.06 4.13
C PRO A 40 -9.16 -29.89 4.35
N GLU A 41 -9.02 -31.04 3.70
CA GLU A 41 -7.84 -31.89 3.81
C GLU A 41 -6.61 -31.25 3.13
N LEU A 42 -6.82 -30.62 1.96
CA LEU A 42 -5.81 -29.86 1.24
C LEU A 42 -5.39 -28.60 2.02
N ALA A 43 -6.35 -27.96 2.70
CA ALA A 43 -6.09 -26.83 3.58
C ALA A 43 -5.03 -27.15 4.64
N THR A 44 -5.20 -28.31 5.27
CA THR A 44 -4.34 -28.76 6.35
C THR A 44 -2.94 -29.10 5.83
N GLN A 45 -2.87 -29.84 4.72
CA GLN A 45 -1.62 -30.29 4.12
C GLN A 45 -0.75 -29.15 3.57
N PHE A 46 -1.37 -28.11 2.99
CA PHE A 46 -0.66 -27.00 2.35
C PHE A 46 -0.66 -25.70 3.16
N SER A 47 -1.18 -25.71 4.39
CA SER A 47 -1.32 -24.55 5.28
C SER A 47 -0.06 -23.67 5.36
N GLY A 48 1.12 -24.26 5.52
CA GLY A 48 2.39 -23.52 5.59
C GLY A 48 2.76 -22.80 4.29
N ALA A 49 2.57 -23.46 3.13
CA ALA A 49 2.83 -22.86 1.83
C ALA A 49 1.82 -21.76 1.49
N ILE A 50 0.54 -22.01 1.79
CA ILE A 50 -0.56 -21.06 1.60
C ILE A 50 -0.33 -19.81 2.44
N SER A 51 -0.02 -19.94 3.72
CA SER A 51 0.27 -18.80 4.61
C SER A 51 1.41 -17.93 4.06
N THR A 52 2.49 -18.56 3.58
CA THR A 52 3.63 -17.85 2.99
C THR A 52 3.23 -17.11 1.72
N LEU A 53 2.45 -17.75 0.84
CA LEU A 53 1.95 -17.13 -0.39
C LEU A 53 1.01 -15.96 -0.11
N ILE A 54 0.14 -16.09 0.90
CA ILE A 54 -0.76 -15.03 1.35
C ILE A 54 0.06 -13.82 1.82
N LEU A 55 1.07 -14.04 2.68
CA LEU A 55 1.96 -12.97 3.14
C LEU A 55 2.70 -12.29 1.97
N MET A 56 3.27 -13.07 1.05
CA MET A 56 3.96 -12.53 -0.13
C MET A 56 3.01 -11.71 -1.02
N THR A 57 1.78 -12.19 -1.21
CA THR A 57 0.76 -11.50 -2.01
C THR A 57 0.32 -10.20 -1.34
N ALA A 58 0.09 -10.21 -0.02
CA ALA A 58 -0.24 -9.02 0.74
C ALA A 58 0.88 -7.96 0.65
N LEU A 59 2.14 -8.37 0.77
CA LEU A 59 3.29 -7.47 0.58
C LEU A 59 3.33 -6.90 -0.84
N TYR A 60 3.15 -7.74 -1.86
CA TYR A 60 3.13 -7.30 -3.26
C TYR A 60 2.04 -6.24 -3.51
N LEU A 61 0.82 -6.48 -3.00
CA LEU A 61 -0.29 -5.53 -3.13
C LEU A 61 0.00 -4.20 -2.44
N LEU A 62 0.55 -4.25 -1.21
CA LEU A 62 0.95 -3.04 -0.48
C LEU A 62 1.97 -2.21 -1.30
N LEU A 63 3.03 -2.85 -1.79
CA LEU A 63 4.07 -2.17 -2.57
C LEU A 63 3.52 -1.65 -3.90
N SER A 64 2.66 -2.41 -4.56
CA SER A 64 2.02 -2.00 -5.81
C SER A 64 1.19 -0.73 -5.64
N PHE A 65 0.44 -0.63 -4.53
CA PHE A 65 -0.33 0.57 -4.20
C PHE A 65 0.57 1.80 -3.99
N VAL A 66 1.65 1.65 -3.21
CA VAL A 66 2.63 2.72 -3.01
C VAL A 66 3.28 3.14 -4.33
N ASN A 67 3.58 2.18 -5.20
CA ASN A 67 4.18 2.45 -6.51
C ASN A 67 3.21 3.17 -7.45
N ALA A 68 1.92 2.81 -7.44
CA ALA A 68 0.89 3.51 -8.20
C ALA A 68 0.76 4.97 -7.74
N LEU A 69 0.70 5.21 -6.43
CA LEU A 69 0.65 6.56 -5.87
C LEU A 69 1.91 7.36 -6.23
N ARG A 70 3.09 6.74 -6.15
CA ARG A 70 4.35 7.36 -6.56
C ARG A 70 4.32 7.82 -8.02
N LYS A 71 3.78 7.01 -8.94
CA LYS A 71 3.65 7.40 -10.35
C LYS A 71 2.75 8.61 -10.52
N VAL A 72 1.59 8.63 -9.87
CA VAL A 72 0.64 9.77 -9.93
C VAL A 72 1.29 11.05 -9.42
N ILE A 73 1.94 11.00 -8.26
CA ILE A 73 2.66 12.16 -7.69
C ILE A 73 3.78 12.61 -8.65
N GLY A 74 4.51 11.67 -9.25
CA GLY A 74 5.55 11.98 -10.23
C GLY A 74 5.04 12.79 -11.42
N TYR A 75 3.91 12.39 -12.00
CA TYR A 75 3.28 13.15 -13.09
C TYR A 75 2.84 14.56 -12.64
N LEU A 76 2.29 14.68 -11.43
CA LEU A 76 1.82 15.95 -10.89
C LEU A 76 2.98 16.92 -10.65
N ILE A 77 4.12 16.43 -10.15
CA ILE A 77 5.35 17.21 -9.99
C ILE A 77 5.88 17.66 -11.36
N LEU A 78 5.92 16.77 -12.35
CA LEU A 78 6.40 17.10 -13.70
C LEU A 78 5.53 18.17 -14.37
N LEU A 79 4.21 18.08 -14.20
CA LEU A 79 3.29 19.13 -14.65
C LEU A 79 3.55 20.45 -13.93
N GLY A 80 3.67 20.43 -12.60
CA GLY A 80 3.94 21.64 -11.81
C GLY A 80 5.20 22.37 -12.27
N TRP A 81 6.30 21.64 -12.47
CA TRP A 81 7.54 22.22 -12.97
C TRP A 81 7.45 22.64 -14.44
N GLY A 82 6.74 21.90 -15.27
CA GLY A 82 6.52 22.26 -16.68
C GLY A 82 5.74 23.58 -16.82
N LEU A 83 4.66 23.74 -16.07
CA LEU A 83 3.88 24.98 -16.02
C LEU A 83 4.70 26.15 -15.49
N LEU A 84 5.48 25.93 -14.42
CA LEU A 84 6.34 26.96 -13.86
C LEU A 84 7.41 27.41 -14.87
N GLY A 85 8.07 26.47 -15.54
CA GLY A 85 9.05 26.77 -16.59
C GLY A 85 8.44 27.55 -17.75
N LEU A 86 7.24 27.16 -18.19
CA LEU A 86 6.51 27.87 -19.24
C LEU A 86 6.15 29.30 -18.81
N ALA A 87 5.67 29.49 -17.59
CA ALA A 87 5.35 30.81 -17.06
C ALA A 87 6.58 31.73 -17.00
N MET A 88 7.74 31.20 -16.60
CA MET A 88 9.00 31.95 -16.60
C MET A 88 9.40 32.38 -18.01
N LEU A 89 9.33 31.48 -19.00
CA LEU A 89 9.64 31.80 -20.40
C LEU A 89 8.72 32.88 -20.95
N LEU A 90 7.41 32.76 -20.71
CA LEU A 90 6.44 33.77 -21.12
C LEU A 90 6.71 35.12 -20.47
N ALA A 91 7.03 35.14 -19.17
CA ALA A 91 7.37 36.37 -18.46
C ALA A 91 8.61 37.05 -19.04
N THR A 92 9.65 36.28 -19.42
CA THR A 92 10.86 36.83 -20.05
C THR A 92 10.65 37.32 -21.48
N LEU A 93 9.71 36.73 -22.24
CA LEU A 93 9.40 37.16 -23.60
C LEU A 93 8.45 38.36 -23.64
N ALA A 94 7.65 38.54 -22.59
CA ALA A 94 6.73 39.66 -22.45
C ALA A 94 7.35 40.88 -21.75
N ALA A 95 8.56 40.74 -21.18
CA ALA A 95 9.35 41.80 -20.57
C ALA A 95 10.30 42.44 -21.59
#